data_AF-A0A497GTB2-F1
#
_entry.id   AF-A0A497GTB2-F1
#
_cell.length_a   1.000
_cell.length_b   1.000
_cell.length_c   1.000
_cell.angle_alpha   90.00
_cell.angle_beta   90.00
_cell.angle_gamma   90.00
#
_symmetry.space_group_name_H-M   'P 1'
#
loop_
_entity.id
_entity.type
_entity.pdbx_description
1 polymer ?
#
loop_
_entity_poly.entity_id
_entity_poly.type
_entity_poly.pdbx_seq_one_letter_code
_entity_poly.pdbx_strand_id
1 'polypeptide(L)'
;MKLEELPPIQQLILKRALEKGSEVRLAELSHEAQKLVRYRASAALHQNSVLLERKGFIERRHDGRAVIVRVRPVWIQPLRRLFGIRAPLCYMGLMNKPMLGRTPIIRQSLNVLKDVNVDVERVVVVASEEGRREGEYCLREYQPDWVIVDPHDYEECFKKIEDKVVELLPREEVICDLTGGTKLMSLALSDVAMKYGLRRFFTLTDARRIIWLVIRGARGV
;
A
#
# COMPACT_ATOMS: atom_id res chain seq x y z
N MET A 1 16.20 -5.69 12.60
CA MET A 1 15.79 -5.13 13.91
C MET A 1 14.30 -5.33 14.00
N LYS A 2 13.86 -6.38 14.69
CA LYS A 2 12.46 -6.82 14.62
C LYS A 2 11.57 -5.66 15.01
N LEU A 3 10.58 -5.33 14.19
CA LEU A 3 9.65 -4.23 14.47
C LEU A 3 8.94 -4.39 15.82
N GLU A 4 8.80 -5.62 16.29
CA GLU A 4 8.24 -6.02 17.59
C GLU A 4 9.08 -5.54 18.80
N GLU A 5 10.38 -5.29 18.60
CA GLU A 5 11.33 -4.87 19.65
C GLU A 5 11.43 -3.35 19.78
N LEU A 6 10.61 -2.58 19.04
CA LEU A 6 10.62 -1.12 19.13
C LEU A 6 10.19 -0.67 20.54
N PRO A 7 10.88 0.32 21.15
CA PRO A 7 10.46 0.91 22.41
C PRO A 7 9.01 1.42 22.39
N PRO A 8 8.28 1.40 23.53
CA PRO A 8 6.86 1.78 23.59
C PRO A 8 6.55 3.16 23.00
N ILE A 9 7.42 4.16 23.21
CA ILE A 9 7.25 5.50 22.62
C ILE A 9 7.40 5.48 21.09
N GLN A 10 8.30 4.66 20.55
CA GLN A 10 8.47 4.52 19.10
C GLN A 10 7.22 3.87 18.48
N GLN A 11 6.71 2.82 19.12
CA GLN A 11 5.44 2.19 18.71
C GLN A 11 4.28 3.17 18.77
N LEU A 12 4.16 3.98 19.84
CA LEU A 12 3.14 5.01 19.98
C LEU A 12 3.18 6.00 18.79
N ILE A 13 4.36 6.53 18.47
CA ILE A 13 4.54 7.49 17.36
C ILE A 13 4.07 6.88 16.05
N LEU A 14 4.56 5.69 15.70
CA LEU A 14 4.24 5.03 14.43
C LEU A 14 2.77 4.66 14.34
N LYS A 15 2.20 4.07 15.40
CA LYS A 15 0.80 3.67 15.45
C LYS A 15 -0.13 4.87 15.26
N ARG A 16 0.10 5.96 15.99
CA ARG A 16 -0.73 7.18 15.90
C ARG A 16 -0.58 7.91 14.57
N ALA A 17 0.61 7.90 13.97
CA ALA A 17 0.78 8.42 12.62
C ALA A 17 -0.06 7.62 11.61
N LEU A 18 -0.03 6.28 11.68
CA LEU A 18 -0.79 5.43 10.76
C LEU A 18 -2.31 5.59 10.92
N GLU A 19 -2.81 5.67 12.15
CA GLU A 19 -4.23 5.92 12.44
C GLU A 19 -4.71 7.28 11.92
N LYS A 20 -3.81 8.26 11.76
CA LYS A 20 -4.09 9.61 11.24
C LYS A 20 -3.73 9.79 9.76
N GLY A 21 -3.59 8.69 9.01
CA GLY A 21 -3.28 8.78 7.58
C GLY A 21 -1.80 8.97 7.28
N SER A 22 -0.93 8.26 8.02
CA SER A 22 0.53 8.22 7.92
C SER A 22 1.31 9.42 8.50
N GLU A 23 0.63 10.39 9.11
CA GLU A 23 1.27 11.59 9.65
C GLU A 23 0.67 12.02 10.99
N VAL A 24 1.50 12.56 11.89
CA VAL A 24 1.02 13.17 13.15
C VAL A 24 1.94 14.29 13.63
N ARG A 25 1.38 15.28 14.32
CA ARG A 25 2.15 16.29 15.07
C ARG A 25 2.60 15.68 16.40
N LEU A 26 3.89 15.70 16.71
CA LEU A 26 4.42 15.08 17.94
C LEU A 26 3.78 15.64 19.21
N ALA A 27 3.47 16.94 19.23
CA ALA A 27 2.85 17.58 20.38
C ALA A 27 1.49 16.94 20.76
N GLU A 28 0.74 16.43 19.79
CA GLU A 28 -0.56 15.76 20.02
C GLU A 28 -0.41 14.45 20.79
N LEU A 29 0.78 13.85 20.78
CA LEU A 29 1.07 12.58 21.46
C LEU A 29 1.46 12.78 22.94
N SER A 30 1.58 14.02 23.42
CA SER A 30 2.18 14.33 24.72
C SER A 30 1.45 13.64 25.89
N HIS A 31 0.12 13.68 25.88
CA HIS A 31 -0.70 13.08 26.95
C HIS A 31 -0.58 11.54 26.99
N GLU A 32 -0.51 10.90 25.83
CA GLU A 32 -0.29 9.45 25.76
C GLU A 32 1.13 9.07 26.15
N ALA A 33 2.11 9.85 25.72
CA ALA A 33 3.51 9.64 26.09
C ALA A 33 3.75 9.77 27.60
N GLN A 34 3.06 10.69 28.28
CA GLN A 34 3.12 10.83 29.75
C GLN A 34 2.73 9.55 30.50
N LYS A 35 1.87 8.71 29.91
CA LYS A 35 1.49 7.41 30.51
C LYS A 35 2.60 6.37 30.40
N LEU A 36 3.56 6.57 29.51
CA LEU A 36 4.65 5.63 29.20
C LEU A 36 5.99 6.05 29.81
N VAL A 37 6.17 7.33 30.15
CA VAL A 37 7.41 7.85 30.73
C VAL A 37 7.16 8.62 32.03
N ARG A 38 8.06 8.45 33.01
CA ARG A 38 7.94 9.12 34.32
C ARG A 38 8.06 10.65 34.25
N TYR A 39 8.90 11.18 33.36
CA TYR A 39 9.15 12.62 33.22
C TYR A 39 9.43 13.01 31.77
N ARG A 40 9.16 14.28 31.43
CA ARG A 40 9.55 14.94 30.17
C ARG A 40 9.08 14.22 28.89
N ALA A 41 7.79 13.95 28.79
CA ALA A 41 7.16 13.32 27.62
C ALA A 41 7.58 13.96 26.28
N SER A 42 7.62 15.30 26.20
CA SER A 42 8.03 16.01 24.98
C SER A 42 9.48 15.70 24.56
N ALA A 43 10.41 15.59 25.52
CA ALA A 43 11.80 15.23 25.23
C ALA A 43 11.91 13.78 24.77
N ALA A 44 11.15 12.87 25.41
CA ALA A 44 11.10 11.47 25.02
C ALA A 44 10.55 11.29 23.60
N LEU A 45 9.46 11.98 23.26
CA LEU A 45 8.90 11.99 21.90
C LEU A 45 9.91 12.52 20.87
N HIS A 46 10.57 13.64 21.19
CA HIS A 46 11.57 14.21 20.30
C HIS A 46 12.74 13.25 20.04
N GLN A 47 13.37 12.73 21.10
CA GLN A 47 14.49 11.79 20.98
C GLN A 47 14.10 10.52 20.21
N ASN A 48 12.93 9.95 20.51
CA ASN A 48 12.47 8.74 19.81
C ASN A 48 12.11 9.01 18.36
N SER A 49 11.58 10.19 18.02
CA SER A 49 11.36 10.56 16.62
C SER A 49 12.68 10.68 15.85
N VAL A 50 13.73 11.25 16.44
CA VAL A 50 15.07 11.32 15.83
C VAL A 50 15.62 9.91 15.57
N LEU A 51 15.46 9.00 16.53
CA LEU A 51 15.90 7.61 16.37
C LEU A 51 15.11 6.88 15.27
N LEU A 52 13.80 7.09 15.18
CA LEU A 52 12.97 6.52 14.11
C LEU A 52 13.36 7.06 12.73
N GLU A 53 13.68 8.34 12.62
CA GLU A 53 14.17 8.97 11.38
C GLU A 53 15.52 8.38 10.97
N ARG A 54 16.47 8.24 11.91
CA ARG A 54 17.77 7.60 11.65
C ARG A 54 17.64 6.13 11.23
N LYS A 55 16.65 5.42 11.76
CA LYS A 55 16.31 4.04 11.36
C LYS A 55 15.60 3.98 10.00
N GLY A 56 15.21 5.12 9.42
CA GLY A 56 14.55 5.20 8.12
C GLY A 56 13.05 4.89 8.15
N PHE A 57 12.41 4.85 9.32
CA PHE A 57 10.96 4.59 9.42
C PHE A 57 10.11 5.79 9.07
N ILE A 58 10.59 6.98 9.43
CA ILE A 58 9.85 8.23 9.29
C ILE A 58 10.72 9.30 8.64
N GLU A 59 10.05 10.39 8.26
CA GLU A 59 10.64 11.68 7.93
C GLU A 59 10.10 12.71 8.93
N ARG A 60 10.96 13.65 9.33
CA ARG A 60 10.58 14.75 10.23
C ARG A 60 10.55 16.05 9.45
N ARG A 61 9.47 16.82 9.61
CA ARG A 61 9.34 18.17 9.06
C ARG A 61 8.96 19.16 10.15
N HIS A 62 9.49 20.37 10.03
CA HIS A 62 9.18 21.46 10.95
C HIS A 62 8.15 22.37 10.31
N ASP A 63 7.03 22.58 10.99
CA ASP A 63 5.98 23.52 10.63
C ASP A 63 5.91 24.59 11.72
N GLY A 64 6.68 25.66 11.53
CA GLY A 64 6.98 26.64 12.58
C GLY A 64 7.64 25.97 13.79
N ARG A 65 6.95 26.01 14.94
CA ARG A 65 7.42 25.35 16.18
C ARG A 65 6.97 23.89 16.30
N ALA A 66 6.08 23.43 15.44
CA ALA A 66 5.57 22.07 15.48
C ALA A 66 6.54 21.12 14.75
N VAL A 67 6.74 19.93 15.33
CA VAL A 67 7.42 18.82 14.67
C VAL A 67 6.36 17.85 14.19
N ILE A 68 6.32 17.66 12.88
CA ILE A 68 5.43 16.70 12.22
C ILE A 68 6.28 15.50 11.82
N VAL A 69 5.75 14.30 12.09
CA VAL A 69 6.37 13.04 11.70
C VAL A 69 5.50 12.36 10.66
N ARG A 70 6.11 11.94 9.56
CA ARG A 70 5.45 11.18 8.49
C ARG A 70 6.10 9.82 8.36
N VAL A 71 5.30 8.75 8.37
CA VAL A 71 5.80 7.40 8.11
C VAL A 71 6.20 7.31 6.65
N ARG A 72 7.41 6.81 6.37
CA ARG A 72 7.83 6.64 4.98
C ARG A 72 6.96 5.57 4.31
N PRO A 73 6.53 5.77 3.05
CA PRO A 73 5.55 4.89 2.42
C PRO A 73 5.93 3.40 2.43
N VAL A 74 7.21 3.07 2.23
CA VAL A 74 7.72 1.68 2.28
C VAL A 74 7.43 0.93 3.58
N TRP A 75 7.19 1.66 4.68
CA TRP A 75 6.91 1.08 6.00
C TRP A 75 5.43 1.03 6.36
N ILE A 76 4.54 1.65 5.58
CA ILE A 76 3.13 1.77 5.94
C ILE A 76 2.46 0.40 6.07
N GLN A 77 2.52 -0.46 5.03
CA GLN A 77 1.89 -1.79 5.11
C GLN A 77 2.55 -2.72 6.12
N PRO A 78 3.89 -2.81 6.21
CA PRO A 78 4.54 -3.60 7.25
C PRO A 78 4.11 -3.20 8.66
N LEU A 79 4.07 -1.90 8.96
CA LEU A 79 3.69 -1.41 10.28
C LEU A 79 2.19 -1.57 10.56
N ARG A 80 1.31 -1.39 9.57
CA ARG A 80 -0.12 -1.70 9.75
C ARG A 80 -0.35 -3.15 10.13
N ARG A 81 0.32 -4.09 9.45
CA ARG A 81 0.28 -5.52 9.77
C ARG A 81 0.77 -5.79 11.19
N LEU A 82 1.88 -5.19 11.58
CA LEU A 82 2.44 -5.31 12.93
C LEU A 82 1.46 -4.82 14.01
N PHE A 83 0.85 -3.65 13.80
CA PHE A 83 -0.04 -3.04 14.79
C PHE A 83 -1.50 -3.49 14.69
N GLY A 84 -1.83 -4.37 13.74
CA GLY A 84 -3.21 -4.81 13.49
C GLY A 84 -4.14 -3.68 13.02
N ILE A 85 -3.60 -2.64 12.40
CA ILE A 85 -4.39 -1.50 11.91
C ILE A 85 -5.00 -1.90 10.56
N ARG A 86 -6.33 -1.89 10.48
CA ARG A 86 -7.08 -2.13 9.24
C ARG A 86 -7.25 -0.84 8.46
N ALA A 87 -7.30 -0.96 7.13
CA ALA A 87 -7.61 0.11 6.21
C ALA A 87 -8.54 -0.43 5.10
N PRO A 88 -9.37 0.42 4.48
CA PRO A 88 -10.10 0.09 3.26
C PRO A 88 -9.23 -0.64 2.23
N LEU A 89 -9.74 -1.72 1.67
CA LEU A 89 -8.99 -2.51 0.70
C LEU A 89 -9.10 -1.89 -0.68
N CYS A 90 -7.94 -1.63 -1.31
CA CYS A 90 -7.84 -1.18 -2.69
C CYS A 90 -7.29 -2.31 -3.55
N TYR A 91 -8.04 -2.70 -4.57
CA TYR A 91 -7.57 -3.60 -5.62
C TYR A 91 -6.76 -2.81 -6.65
N MET A 92 -5.60 -3.32 -7.02
CA MET A 92 -4.80 -2.81 -8.14
C MET A 92 -4.55 -3.93 -9.14
N GLY A 93 -5.17 -3.85 -10.31
CA GLY A 93 -5.07 -4.86 -11.36
C GLY A 93 -4.49 -4.32 -12.66
N LEU A 94 -4.10 -5.24 -13.53
CA LEU A 94 -3.46 -4.94 -14.80
C LEU A 94 -4.40 -5.25 -15.96
N MET A 95 -4.47 -4.33 -16.92
CA MET A 95 -5.23 -4.51 -18.14
C MET A 95 -4.38 -4.15 -19.35
N ASN A 96 -4.21 -5.08 -20.27
CA ASN A 96 -3.81 -4.76 -21.63
C ASN A 96 -4.99 -5.02 -22.56
N LYS A 97 -4.83 -4.80 -23.87
CA LYS A 97 -5.80 -5.10 -24.91
C LYS A 97 -6.50 -6.45 -24.63
N PRO A 98 -7.79 -6.44 -24.24
CA PRO A 98 -8.49 -7.68 -23.99
C PRO A 98 -8.68 -8.45 -25.29
N MET A 99 -8.75 -9.77 -25.18
CA MET A 99 -9.18 -10.57 -26.33
C MET A 99 -10.67 -10.32 -26.54
N LEU A 100 -11.03 -9.83 -27.73
CA LEU A 100 -12.40 -9.56 -28.15
C LEU A 100 -13.35 -10.70 -27.71
N GLY A 101 -14.45 -10.34 -27.06
CA GLY A 101 -15.51 -11.28 -26.65
C GLY A 101 -15.26 -12.03 -25.33
N ARG A 102 -14.19 -11.73 -24.59
CA ARG A 102 -13.95 -12.32 -23.26
C ARG A 102 -14.17 -11.31 -22.14
N THR A 103 -14.76 -11.76 -21.03
CA THR A 103 -14.85 -10.98 -19.80
C THR A 103 -13.46 -10.58 -19.33
N PRO A 104 -13.19 -9.29 -19.04
CA PRO A 104 -11.88 -8.87 -18.56
C PRO A 104 -11.45 -9.65 -17.31
N ILE A 105 -10.18 -10.06 -17.27
CA ILE A 105 -9.61 -10.83 -16.15
C ILE A 105 -9.84 -10.11 -14.82
N ILE A 106 -9.76 -8.78 -14.80
CA ILE A 106 -10.03 -7.96 -13.61
C ILE A 106 -11.42 -8.24 -13.02
N ARG A 107 -12.47 -8.27 -13.85
CA ARG A 107 -13.83 -8.57 -13.38
C ARG A 107 -13.90 -9.99 -12.80
N GLN A 108 -13.21 -10.94 -13.42
CA GLN A 108 -13.15 -12.31 -12.92
C GLN A 108 -12.45 -12.37 -11.56
N SER A 109 -11.31 -11.69 -11.41
CA SER A 109 -10.58 -11.58 -10.14
C SER A 109 -11.41 -10.95 -9.03
N LEU A 110 -12.11 -9.85 -9.32
CA LEU A 110 -13.00 -9.18 -8.36
C LEU A 110 -14.15 -10.08 -7.92
N ASN A 111 -14.74 -10.84 -8.84
CA ASN A 111 -15.77 -11.82 -8.50
C ASN A 111 -15.22 -12.93 -7.59
N VAL A 112 -14.03 -13.48 -7.90
CA VAL A 112 -13.42 -14.51 -7.06
C VAL A 112 -13.06 -13.96 -5.67
N LEU A 113 -12.58 -12.71 -5.58
CA LEU A 113 -12.33 -12.04 -4.29
C LEU A 113 -13.62 -11.93 -3.46
N LYS A 114 -14.72 -11.52 -4.10
CA LYS A 114 -16.03 -11.44 -3.47
C LYS A 114 -16.51 -12.80 -2.97
N ASP A 115 -16.34 -13.86 -3.76
CA ASP A 115 -16.71 -15.23 -3.40
C ASP A 115 -15.95 -15.73 -2.15
N VAL A 116 -14.74 -15.21 -1.89
CA VAL A 116 -13.95 -15.52 -0.68
C VAL A 116 -14.08 -14.46 0.43
N ASN A 117 -15.14 -13.65 0.39
CA ASN A 117 -15.44 -12.58 1.35
C ASN A 117 -14.34 -11.52 1.50
N VAL A 118 -13.64 -11.21 0.40
CA VAL A 118 -12.73 -10.08 0.32
C VAL A 118 -13.47 -8.92 -0.35
N ASP A 119 -13.88 -7.95 0.46
CA ASP A 119 -14.55 -6.75 -0.02
C ASP A 119 -13.54 -5.67 -0.41
N VAL A 120 -13.75 -5.06 -1.56
CA VAL A 120 -12.85 -4.07 -2.17
C VAL A 120 -13.61 -2.77 -2.29
N GLU A 121 -13.13 -1.72 -1.61
CA GLU A 121 -13.77 -0.41 -1.61
C GLU A 121 -13.36 0.44 -2.83
N ARG A 122 -12.17 0.18 -3.38
CA ARG A 122 -11.61 0.93 -4.50
C ARG A 122 -10.91 0.04 -5.51
N VAL A 123 -11.11 0.34 -6.79
CA VAL A 123 -10.49 -0.38 -7.90
C VAL A 123 -9.57 0.58 -8.67
N VAL A 124 -8.30 0.22 -8.75
CA VAL A 124 -7.30 0.88 -9.58
C VAL A 124 -6.89 -0.06 -10.70
N VAL A 125 -6.86 0.45 -11.93
CA VAL A 125 -6.51 -0.33 -13.10
C VAL A 125 -5.33 0.31 -13.81
N VAL A 126 -4.23 -0.43 -13.90
CA VAL A 126 -3.06 -0.03 -14.68
C VAL A 126 -3.24 -0.56 -16.10
N ALA A 127 -3.27 0.34 -17.08
CA ALA A 127 -3.60 -0.02 -18.46
C ALA A 127 -2.84 0.76 -19.50
N SER A 128 -2.73 0.20 -20.71
CA SER A 128 -2.47 0.98 -21.91
C SER A 128 -3.69 1.82 -22.29
N GLU A 129 -3.52 2.83 -23.15
CA GLU A 129 -4.64 3.62 -23.70
C GLU A 129 -5.68 2.72 -24.40
N GLU A 130 -5.24 1.73 -25.17
CA GLU A 130 -6.11 0.73 -25.78
C GLU A 130 -6.87 -0.08 -24.73
N GLY A 131 -6.16 -0.58 -23.70
CA GLY A 131 -6.75 -1.32 -22.60
C GLY A 131 -7.81 -0.51 -21.84
N ARG A 132 -7.58 0.79 -21.61
CA ARG A 132 -8.54 1.70 -20.98
C ARG A 132 -9.82 1.80 -21.82
N ARG A 133 -9.72 2.10 -23.11
CA ARG A 133 -10.88 2.28 -24.00
C ARG A 133 -11.79 1.06 -24.00
N GLU A 134 -11.20 -0.14 -24.04
CA GLU A 134 -11.97 -1.38 -24.04
C GLU A 134 -12.50 -1.74 -22.63
N GLY A 135 -11.75 -1.40 -21.58
CA GLY A 135 -12.11 -1.68 -20.20
C GLY A 135 -13.13 -0.72 -19.59
N GLU A 136 -13.24 0.50 -20.09
CA GLU A 136 -14.11 1.55 -19.54
C GLU A 136 -15.58 1.12 -19.49
N TYR A 137 -16.08 0.47 -20.55
CA TYR A 137 -17.43 -0.10 -20.55
C TYR A 137 -17.52 -1.31 -19.61
N CYS A 138 -16.56 -2.23 -19.69
CA CYS A 138 -16.59 -3.50 -18.98
C CYS A 138 -16.33 -3.40 -17.47
N LEU A 139 -15.84 -2.26 -16.98
CA LEU A 139 -15.53 -2.03 -15.57
C LEU A 139 -16.29 -0.83 -15.00
N ARG A 140 -17.24 -0.25 -15.75
CA ARG A 140 -17.97 0.97 -15.36
C ARG A 140 -18.61 0.90 -13.98
N GLU A 141 -19.16 -0.26 -13.61
CA GLU A 141 -19.78 -0.50 -12.30
C GLU A 141 -18.83 -0.34 -11.12
N TYR A 142 -17.53 -0.53 -11.33
CA TYR A 142 -16.48 -0.37 -10.32
C TYR A 142 -15.89 1.04 -10.27
N GLN A 143 -16.25 1.90 -11.23
CA GLN A 143 -15.70 3.26 -11.40
C GLN A 143 -14.17 3.32 -11.20
N PRO A 144 -13.40 2.55 -11.99
CA PRO A 144 -11.99 2.36 -11.71
C PRO A 144 -11.18 3.64 -11.91
N ASP A 145 -10.19 3.83 -11.03
CA ASP A 145 -9.13 4.80 -11.24
C ASP A 145 -8.09 4.25 -12.21
N TRP A 146 -7.89 4.95 -13.32
CA TRP A 146 -6.99 4.51 -14.37
C TRP A 146 -5.58 5.06 -14.20
N VAL A 147 -4.59 4.17 -14.23
CA VAL A 147 -3.17 4.52 -14.36
C VAL A 147 -2.72 4.14 -15.77
N ILE A 148 -2.57 5.14 -16.63
CA ILE A 148 -2.22 4.91 -18.04
C ILE A 148 -0.71 4.83 -18.21
N VAL A 149 -0.23 3.74 -18.80
CA VAL A 149 1.20 3.44 -18.99
C VAL A 149 1.48 3.01 -20.43
N ASP A 150 2.71 3.18 -20.92
CA ASP A 150 3.20 2.42 -22.07
C ASP A 150 3.50 0.96 -21.65
N PRO A 151 2.77 -0.04 -22.18
CA PRO A 151 2.96 -1.44 -21.79
C PRO A 151 4.29 -2.06 -22.26
N HIS A 152 5.09 -1.33 -23.04
CA HIS A 152 6.41 -1.72 -23.53
C HIS A 152 7.57 -1.03 -22.80
N ASP A 153 7.28 -0.05 -21.93
CA ASP A 153 8.28 0.66 -21.12
C ASP A 153 8.15 0.25 -19.64
N TYR A 154 9.12 -0.52 -19.17
CA TYR A 154 9.17 -0.96 -17.78
C TYR A 154 9.35 0.20 -16.80
N GLU A 155 10.22 1.17 -17.10
CA GLU A 155 10.55 2.27 -16.19
C GLU A 155 9.36 3.22 -16.05
N GLU A 156 8.66 3.49 -17.16
CA GLU A 156 7.41 4.25 -17.13
C GLU A 156 6.33 3.52 -16.32
N CYS A 157 6.13 2.22 -16.58
CA CYS A 157 5.22 1.39 -15.81
C CYS A 157 5.53 1.45 -14.31
N PHE A 158 6.78 1.18 -13.95
CA PHE A 158 7.25 1.15 -12.56
C PHE A 158 6.96 2.48 -11.87
N LYS A 159 7.37 3.59 -12.48
CA LYS A 159 7.22 4.93 -11.91
C LYS A 159 5.77 5.31 -11.70
N LYS A 160 4.90 5.12 -12.71
CA LYS A 160 3.48 5.50 -12.61
C LYS A 160 2.72 4.63 -11.61
N ILE A 161 3.04 3.33 -11.55
CA ILE A 161 2.48 2.42 -10.55
C ILE A 161 2.95 2.82 -9.15
N GLU A 162 4.25 3.12 -8.99
CA GLU A 162 4.83 3.58 -7.72
C GLU A 162 4.18 4.86 -7.21
N ASP A 163 4.08 5.89 -8.07
CA ASP A 163 3.45 7.16 -7.73
C ASP A 163 2.02 6.94 -7.23
N LYS A 164 1.25 6.07 -7.91
CA LYS A 164 -0.11 5.72 -7.49
C LYS A 164 -0.12 4.94 -6.18
N VAL A 165 0.76 3.96 -5.99
CA VAL A 165 0.84 3.22 -4.72
C VAL A 165 1.14 4.19 -3.57
N VAL A 166 2.11 5.08 -3.70
CA VAL A 166 2.47 6.06 -2.67
C VAL A 166 1.31 7.00 -2.32
N GLU A 167 0.47 7.37 -3.30
CA GLU A 167 -0.76 8.13 -3.09
C GLU A 167 -1.78 7.37 -2.21
N LEU A 168 -1.96 6.06 -2.45
CA LEU A 168 -3.00 5.23 -1.81
C LEU A 168 -2.62 4.77 -0.39
N LEU A 169 -1.34 4.45 -0.18
CA LEU A 169 -0.84 3.84 1.05
C LEU A 169 -1.29 4.55 2.35
N PRO A 170 -1.31 5.89 2.46
CA PRO A 170 -1.77 6.59 3.66
C PRO A 170 -3.17 6.20 4.13
N ARG A 171 -4.05 5.77 3.21
CA ARG A 171 -5.49 5.55 3.50
C ARG A 171 -5.96 4.12 3.27
N GLU A 172 -5.28 3.37 2.41
CA GLU A 172 -5.80 2.11 1.89
C GLU A 172 -4.79 0.96 2.07
N GLU A 173 -5.32 -0.26 2.19
CA GLU A 173 -4.55 -1.49 2.06
C GLU A 173 -4.58 -1.95 0.60
N VAL A 174 -3.45 -1.83 -0.10
CA VAL A 174 -3.37 -2.18 -1.52
C VAL A 174 -3.06 -3.67 -1.69
N ILE A 175 -3.87 -4.36 -2.50
CA ILE A 175 -3.62 -5.71 -2.99
C ILE A 175 -3.43 -5.70 -4.50
N CYS A 176 -2.42 -6.42 -4.97
CA CYS A 176 -1.99 -6.38 -6.36
C CYS A 176 -2.35 -7.68 -7.08
N ASP A 177 -3.11 -7.55 -8.16
CA ASP A 177 -3.45 -8.65 -9.07
C ASP A 177 -2.51 -8.65 -10.27
N LEU A 178 -1.68 -9.70 -10.36
CA LEU A 178 -0.67 -9.87 -11.40
C LEU A 178 -1.17 -10.69 -12.60
N THR A 179 -2.46 -11.03 -12.65
CA THR A 179 -3.01 -11.97 -13.66
C THR A 179 -3.09 -11.39 -15.06
N GLY A 180 -3.34 -10.09 -15.17
CA GLY A 180 -3.53 -9.41 -16.45
C GLY A 180 -2.29 -8.65 -16.94
N GLY A 181 -2.49 -7.80 -17.95
CA GLY A 181 -1.44 -6.92 -18.50
C GLY A 181 -0.39 -7.66 -19.34
N THR A 182 0.66 -6.93 -19.74
CA THR A 182 1.86 -7.52 -20.33
C THR A 182 2.80 -8.06 -19.25
N LYS A 183 3.81 -8.83 -19.67
CA LYS A 183 4.88 -9.29 -18.77
C LYS A 183 5.61 -8.10 -18.10
N LEU A 184 5.85 -7.02 -18.84
CA LEU A 184 6.52 -5.83 -18.30
C LEU A 184 5.67 -5.11 -17.27
N MET A 185 4.37 -4.92 -17.52
CA MET A 185 3.43 -4.37 -16.54
C MET A 185 3.37 -5.24 -15.28
N SER A 186 3.30 -6.56 -15.44
CA SER A 186 3.27 -7.53 -14.33
C SER A 186 4.54 -7.49 -13.49
N LEU A 187 5.70 -7.38 -14.16
CA LEU A 187 6.99 -7.25 -13.49
C LEU A 187 7.05 -5.94 -12.70
N ALA A 188 6.70 -4.81 -13.32
CA ALA A 188 6.68 -3.50 -12.68
C ALA A 188 5.77 -3.47 -11.45
N LEU A 189 4.52 -3.97 -11.57
CA LEU A 189 3.60 -4.05 -10.43
C LEU A 189 4.14 -4.97 -9.33
N SER A 190 4.74 -6.11 -9.69
CA SER A 190 5.35 -7.02 -8.73
C SER A 190 6.50 -6.35 -7.96
N ASP A 191 7.36 -5.59 -8.64
CA ASP A 191 8.53 -4.94 -8.03
C ASP A 191 8.11 -3.80 -7.10
N VAL A 192 7.16 -2.97 -7.52
CA VAL A 192 6.54 -1.97 -6.63
C VAL A 192 5.90 -2.66 -5.43
N ALA A 193 5.12 -3.72 -5.65
CA ALA A 193 4.48 -4.44 -4.56
C ALA A 193 5.49 -5.08 -3.59
N MET A 194 6.65 -5.54 -4.05
CA MET A 194 7.73 -5.98 -3.16
C MET A 194 8.34 -4.82 -2.38
N LYS A 195 8.67 -3.71 -3.06
CA LYS A 195 9.25 -2.51 -2.46
C LYS A 195 8.41 -1.96 -1.30
N TYR A 196 7.09 -2.00 -1.43
CA TYR A 196 6.15 -1.50 -0.41
C TYR A 196 5.53 -2.59 0.48
N GLY A 197 5.95 -3.85 0.32
CA GLY A 197 5.44 -4.97 1.12
C GLY A 197 3.94 -5.22 0.97
N LEU A 198 3.40 -5.03 -0.24
CA LEU A 198 2.00 -5.24 -0.61
C LEU A 198 1.72 -6.73 -0.83
N ARG A 199 0.47 -7.14 -0.62
CA ARG A 199 0.04 -8.50 -0.97
C ARG A 199 -0.14 -8.60 -2.48
N ARG A 200 0.29 -9.71 -3.06
CA ARG A 200 0.21 -9.98 -4.50
C ARG A 200 -0.47 -11.31 -4.73
N PHE A 201 -1.20 -11.45 -5.83
CA PHE A 201 -1.82 -12.71 -6.20
C PHE A 201 -2.00 -12.88 -7.70
N PHE A 202 -2.32 -14.12 -8.09
CA PHE A 202 -2.86 -14.47 -9.39
C PHE A 202 -4.24 -15.11 -9.24
N THR A 203 -5.11 -14.91 -10.23
CA THR A 203 -6.40 -15.58 -10.35
C THR A 203 -6.29 -16.67 -11.39
N LEU A 204 -6.56 -17.91 -11.00
CA LEU A 204 -6.77 -19.01 -11.93
C LEU A 204 -8.24 -19.02 -12.33
N THR A 205 -8.55 -18.44 -13.49
CA THR A 205 -9.91 -18.23 -13.99
C THR A 205 -10.68 -19.54 -14.12
N ASP A 206 -10.03 -20.59 -14.64
CA ASP A 206 -10.67 -21.89 -14.87
C ASP A 206 -11.01 -22.61 -13.56
N ALA A 207 -10.21 -22.38 -12.52
CA ALA A 207 -10.37 -22.99 -11.21
C ALA A 207 -11.10 -22.09 -10.20
N ARG A 208 -11.49 -20.86 -10.60
CA ARG A 208 -12.03 -19.80 -9.72
C ARG A 208 -11.26 -19.68 -8.40
N ARG A 209 -9.93 -19.69 -8.48
CA ARG A 209 -9.05 -19.72 -7.29
C ARG A 209 -8.05 -18.58 -7.31
N ILE A 210 -7.80 -18.00 -6.14
CA ILE A 210 -6.72 -17.05 -5.92
C ILE A 210 -5.47 -17.80 -5.43
N ILE A 211 -4.32 -17.46 -6.00
CA ILE A 211 -3.00 -17.88 -5.53
C ILE A 211 -2.29 -16.66 -4.96
N TRP A 212 -2.23 -16.58 -3.64
CA TRP A 212 -1.47 -15.54 -2.95
C TRP A 212 0.04 -15.81 -3.07
N LEU A 213 0.78 -14.82 -3.52
CA LEU A 213 2.23 -14.86 -3.54
C LEU A 213 2.77 -14.44 -2.18
N VAL A 214 3.25 -15.43 -1.43
CA VAL A 214 3.87 -15.18 -0.13
C VAL A 214 5.33 -14.84 -0.34
N ILE A 215 5.76 -13.69 0.18
CA ILE A 215 7.20 -13.39 0.32
C ILE A 215 7.73 -14.32 1.42
N ARG A 216 8.30 -15.47 1.03
CA ARG A 216 9.11 -16.29 1.93
C ARG A 216 10.47 -15.61 2.10
N GLY A 217 10.52 -14.56 2.92
CA GLY A 217 11.75 -13.78 3.07
C GLY A 217 11.58 -12.48 3.85
N ALA A 218 11.05 -12.55 5.07
CA ALA A 218 11.22 -11.48 6.07
C ALA A 218 11.07 -12.04 7.50
N ARG A 219 11.72 -13.17 7.79
CA ARG A 219 12.17 -13.41 9.17
C ARG A 219 13.40 -12.51 9.35
N GLY A 220 13.18 -11.30 9.85
CA GLY A 220 14.25 -10.32 10.04
C GLY A 220 14.12 -9.13 9.11
N VAL A 221 13.06 -8.35 9.28
CA VAL A 221 13.30 -6.91 9.41
C VAL A 221 12.89 -6.52 10.80
#